data_AF-A0A0F4J405-F1
#
_entry.id   AF-A0A0F4J405-F1
#
_cell.length_a   1.000
_cell.length_b   1.000
_cell.length_c   1.000
_cell.angle_alpha   90.00
_cell.angle_beta   90.00
_cell.angle_gamma   90.00
#
_symmetry.space_group_name_H-M   'P 1'
#
loop_
_entity.id
_entity.type
_entity.pdbx_description
1 polymer ?
#
loop_
_entity_poly.entity_id
_entity_poly.type
_entity_poly.pdbx_seq_one_letter_code
_entity_poly.pdbx_strand_id
1 'polypeptide(L)'
;MGSQYGSDHAGFGCAACCAEDALVAQAHHQSHNGVRVERMIQDDSHFIVSVQRCGLCSQAFASVFTEYVDWVASQDAQYRTVLPITDAEADDLMAGRLSPHRVGALGHGRRHLQSDWPSEADKPSVYWDSGVFEVREGY
;
A
#
# COMPACT_ATOMS: atom_id res chain seq x y z
N MET A 1 1.54 2.18 37.80
CA MET A 1 0.85 2.98 36.76
C MET A 1 0.89 2.15 35.49
N GLY A 2 -0.24 1.53 35.14
CA GLY A 2 -0.32 0.55 34.06
C GLY A 2 -0.25 1.22 32.70
N SER A 3 0.67 0.75 31.86
CA SER A 3 0.73 1.10 30.44
C SER A 3 -0.40 0.38 29.72
N GLN A 4 -1.47 1.10 29.38
CA GLN A 4 -2.51 0.65 28.47
C GLN A 4 -2.14 1.07 27.05
N TYR A 5 -1.22 0.34 26.43
CA TYR A 5 -0.98 0.44 24.98
C TYR A 5 -0.66 -0.95 24.45
N GLY A 6 -1.67 -1.62 23.94
CA GLY A 6 -1.50 -2.92 23.32
C GLY A 6 -2.84 -3.56 23.00
N SER A 7 -3.11 -3.67 21.70
CA SER A 7 -4.10 -4.53 21.06
C SER A 7 -5.57 -4.11 21.16
N ASP A 8 -6.13 -3.71 20.01
CA ASP A 8 -7.17 -4.51 19.33
C ASP A 8 -7.60 -3.82 18.01
N HIS A 9 -6.86 -4.08 16.93
CA HIS A 9 -7.40 -4.16 15.56
C HIS A 9 -6.87 -5.48 15.01
N ALA A 10 -7.76 -6.39 14.62
CA ALA A 10 -7.42 -7.77 14.30
C ALA A 10 -6.30 -7.88 13.25
N GLY A 11 -5.09 -8.20 13.71
CA GLY A 11 -4.02 -8.82 12.95
C GLY A 11 -2.98 -7.92 12.27
N PHE A 12 -3.32 -6.67 11.91
CA PHE A 12 -2.42 -5.84 11.07
C PHE A 12 -2.21 -4.41 11.58
N GLY A 13 -0.94 -4.01 11.68
CA GLY A 13 -0.50 -2.64 11.90
C GLY A 13 -0.72 -2.05 13.29
N CYS A 14 -0.33 -0.79 13.44
CA CYS A 14 -0.57 0.02 14.63
C CYS A 14 -1.52 1.18 14.31
N ALA A 15 -1.92 1.92 15.35
CA ALA A 15 -2.81 3.09 15.22
C ALA A 15 -2.27 4.23 14.33
N ALA A 16 -0.99 4.18 13.93
CA ALA A 16 -0.41 5.14 12.99
C ALA A 16 -0.44 4.65 11.54
N CYS A 17 0.08 3.45 11.24
CA CYS A 17 0.12 2.93 9.86
C CYS A 17 -1.21 2.34 9.37
N CYS A 18 -2.11 2.02 10.29
CA CYS A 18 -3.46 1.54 10.04
C CYS A 18 -4.48 2.39 10.82
N ALA A 19 -4.23 3.71 10.92
CA ALA A 19 -5.18 4.64 11.51
C ALA A 19 -6.56 4.54 10.83
N GLU A 20 -7.64 4.64 11.58
CA GLU A 20 -9.01 4.59 11.03
C GLU A 20 -9.27 5.69 9.99
N ASP A 21 -8.68 6.86 10.19
CA ASP A 21 -8.66 7.92 9.19
C ASP A 21 -7.57 7.63 8.13
N ALA A 22 -7.99 7.47 6.88
CA ALA A 22 -7.11 7.15 5.76
C ALA A 22 -6.07 8.23 5.49
N LEU A 23 -6.39 9.51 5.71
CA LEU A 23 -5.43 10.61 5.53
C LEU A 23 -4.36 10.60 6.63
N VAL A 24 -4.75 10.25 7.86
CA VAL A 24 -3.79 10.07 8.97
C VAL A 24 -2.86 8.89 8.69
N ALA A 25 -3.41 7.76 8.22
CA ALA A 25 -2.61 6.63 7.81
C ALA A 25 -1.65 7.01 6.68
N GLN A 26 -2.14 7.64 5.61
CA GLN A 26 -1.30 8.10 4.49
C GLN A 26 -0.19 9.04 4.94
N ALA A 27 -0.50 10.02 5.80
CA ALA A 27 0.50 10.95 6.34
C ALA A 27 1.59 10.19 7.11
N HIS A 28 1.23 9.15 7.86
CA HIS A 28 2.22 8.29 8.50
C HIS A 28 3.05 7.51 7.48
N HIS A 29 2.43 6.91 6.46
CA HIS A 29 3.14 6.18 5.39
C HIS A 29 4.18 7.06 4.67
N GLN A 30 3.88 8.35 4.48
CA GLN A 30 4.78 9.32 3.83
C GLN A 30 5.80 9.98 4.78
N SER A 31 5.65 9.82 6.09
CA SER A 31 6.49 10.50 7.09
C SER A 31 7.91 9.91 7.19
N HIS A 32 8.84 10.69 7.75
CA HIS A 32 10.23 10.26 7.90
C HIS A 32 10.41 9.02 8.80
N ASN A 33 9.59 8.88 9.83
CA ASN A 33 9.61 7.72 10.73
C ASN A 33 8.47 6.74 10.41
N GLY A 34 7.95 6.86 9.18
CA GLY A 34 6.77 6.21 8.66
C GLY A 34 7.01 4.82 8.11
N VAL A 35 6.33 4.54 7.01
CA VAL A 35 6.50 3.28 6.26
C VAL A 35 7.62 3.44 5.25
N ARG A 36 8.58 2.53 5.28
CA ARG A 36 9.81 2.58 4.47
C ARG A 36 9.88 1.39 3.54
N VAL A 37 10.37 1.63 2.32
CA VAL A 37 10.64 0.55 1.37
C VAL A 37 11.71 -0.36 1.95
N GLU A 38 11.38 -1.64 2.08
CA GLU A 38 12.32 -2.71 2.42
C GLU A 38 12.93 -3.28 1.14
N ARG A 39 12.09 -3.53 0.12
CA ARG A 39 12.54 -4.07 -1.16
C ARG A 39 11.63 -3.68 -2.32
N MET A 40 12.22 -3.29 -3.44
CA MET A 40 11.52 -3.23 -4.73
C MET A 40 11.41 -4.63 -5.34
N ILE A 41 10.20 -5.02 -5.72
CA ILE A 41 9.90 -6.32 -6.35
C ILE A 41 9.77 -6.14 -7.87
N GLN A 42 9.10 -5.07 -8.29
CA GLN A 42 8.99 -4.61 -9.67
C GLN A 42 9.22 -3.10 -9.66
N ASP A 43 10.02 -2.59 -10.59
CA ASP A 43 10.42 -1.18 -10.67
C ASP A 43 10.37 -0.72 -12.14
N ASP A 44 9.20 -0.85 -12.75
CA ASP A 44 8.92 -0.24 -14.06
C ASP A 44 8.44 1.20 -13.82
N SER A 45 8.74 2.12 -14.74
CA SER A 45 8.39 3.54 -14.61
C SER A 45 6.89 3.76 -14.35
N HIS A 46 6.05 2.89 -14.92
CA HIS A 46 4.59 2.98 -14.82
C HIS A 46 3.96 1.87 -13.97
N PHE A 47 4.77 0.97 -13.41
CA PHE A 47 4.29 -0.11 -12.57
C PHE A 47 5.33 -0.52 -11.54
N ILE A 48 5.07 -0.16 -10.28
CA ILE A 48 5.99 -0.40 -9.16
C ILE A 48 5.29 -1.26 -8.12
N VAL A 49 5.94 -2.36 -7.74
CA VAL A 49 5.52 -3.18 -6.60
C VAL A 49 6.67 -3.28 -5.61
N SER A 50 6.40 -2.95 -4.36
CA SER A 50 7.41 -2.97 -3.29
C SER A 50 6.87 -3.60 -2.02
N VAL A 51 7.77 -4.22 -1.26
CA VAL A 51 7.56 -4.57 0.14
C VAL A 51 8.06 -3.41 1.00
N GLN A 52 7.24 -2.98 1.94
CA GLN A 52 7.52 -1.85 2.83
C GLN A 52 7.26 -2.25 4.28
N ARG A 53 7.90 -1.58 5.24
CA ARG A 53 7.70 -1.80 6.68
C ARG A 53 7.44 -0.51 7.43
N CYS A 54 6.49 -0.56 8.37
CA CYS A 54 6.28 0.54 9.31
C CYS A 54 7.45 0.63 10.29
N GLY A 55 8.07 1.82 10.40
CA GLY A 55 9.16 2.09 11.32
C GLY A 55 8.77 2.04 12.81
N LEU A 56 7.48 2.06 13.14
CA LEU A 56 7.00 2.02 14.53
C LEU A 56 6.62 0.61 15.02
N CYS A 57 6.01 -0.21 14.17
CA CYS A 57 5.48 -1.52 14.56
C CYS A 57 6.00 -2.69 13.72
N SER A 58 6.87 -2.43 12.74
CA SER A 58 7.43 -3.43 11.81
C SER A 58 6.41 -4.15 10.90
N GLN A 59 5.14 -3.77 10.92
CA GLN A 59 4.12 -4.27 10.00
C GLN A 59 4.59 -4.16 8.55
N ALA A 60 4.57 -5.28 7.83
CA ALA A 60 4.86 -5.34 6.41
C ALA A 60 3.65 -4.91 5.55
N PHE A 61 3.94 -4.28 4.43
CA PHE A 61 2.95 -3.86 3.44
C PHE A 61 3.44 -4.20 2.04
N ALA A 62 2.53 -4.62 1.16
CA ALA A 62 2.75 -4.53 -0.27
C ALA A 62 2.20 -3.19 -0.77
N SER A 63 3.05 -2.37 -1.39
CA SER A 63 2.63 -1.17 -2.12
C SER A 63 2.66 -1.45 -3.61
N VAL A 64 1.52 -1.31 -4.25
CA VAL A 64 1.34 -1.37 -5.71
C VAL A 64 1.08 0.05 -6.21
N PHE A 65 1.82 0.48 -7.21
CA PHE A 65 1.63 1.76 -7.90
C PHE A 65 1.48 1.52 -9.40
N THR A 66 0.54 2.23 -10.01
CA THR A 66 0.25 2.16 -11.44
C THR A 66 0.11 3.56 -12.04
N GLU A 67 0.97 3.83 -13.03
CA GLU A 67 1.05 4.90 -14.03
C GLU A 67 0.21 4.70 -15.30
N TYR A 68 -0.91 5.38 -15.58
CA TYR A 68 -1.49 5.40 -16.94
C TYR A 68 -1.06 6.66 -17.69
N VAL A 69 -0.16 6.49 -18.65
CA VAL A 69 0.44 7.63 -19.37
C VAL A 69 -0.47 8.14 -20.46
N ASP A 70 -0.81 9.43 -20.41
CA ASP A 70 -1.46 10.15 -21.49
C ASP A 70 -0.43 10.96 -22.28
N TRP A 71 0.09 10.38 -23.36
CA TRP A 71 1.02 11.06 -24.26
C TRP A 71 0.42 12.27 -25.00
N VAL A 72 -0.90 12.44 -24.97
CA VAL A 72 -1.60 13.55 -25.64
C VAL A 72 -1.80 14.72 -24.70
N ALA A 73 -2.41 14.49 -23.53
CA ALA A 73 -2.71 15.55 -22.58
C ALA A 73 -1.65 15.74 -21.49
N SER A 74 -0.73 14.78 -21.33
CA SER A 74 0.26 14.73 -20.23
C SER A 74 -0.41 14.80 -18.84
N GLN A 75 -1.60 14.21 -18.73
CA GLN A 75 -2.39 14.12 -17.51
C GLN A 75 -2.43 12.66 -17.06
N ASP A 76 -1.31 12.18 -16.55
CA ASP A 76 -1.13 10.77 -16.25
C ASP A 76 -1.93 10.37 -15.00
N ALA A 77 -2.82 9.38 -15.14
CA ALA A 77 -3.61 8.91 -14.02
C ALA A 77 -2.76 7.99 -13.14
N GLN A 78 -2.70 8.29 -11.85
CA GLN A 78 -1.86 7.59 -10.89
C GLN A 78 -2.69 6.91 -9.80
N TYR A 79 -2.39 5.65 -9.54
CA TYR A 79 -3.09 4.86 -8.53
C TYR A 79 -2.08 4.18 -7.62
N ARG A 80 -2.38 4.15 -6.32
CA ARG A 80 -1.58 3.42 -5.34
C ARG A 80 -2.45 2.69 -4.34
N THR A 81 -2.18 1.40 -4.21
CA THR A 81 -2.78 0.53 -3.19
C THR A 81 -1.71 0.08 -2.22
N VAL A 82 -1.95 0.24 -0.93
CA VAL A 82 -1.08 -0.25 0.14
C VAL A 82 -1.83 -1.27 0.99
N LEU A 83 -1.43 -2.54 0.86
CA LEU A 83 -2.06 -3.67 1.50
C LEU A 83 -1.20 -4.18 2.66
N PRO A 84 -1.70 -4.26 3.91
CA PRO A 84 -1.01 -4.98 4.97
C PRO A 84 -0.88 -6.47 4.63
N ILE A 85 0.34 -6.99 4.78
CA ILE A 85 0.68 -8.39 4.52
C ILE A 85 1.40 -8.99 5.72
N THR A 86 1.36 -10.31 5.83
CA THR A 86 2.13 -11.05 6.85
C THR A 86 3.61 -11.11 6.47
N ASP A 87 4.48 -11.41 7.42
CA ASP A 87 5.91 -11.63 7.13
C ASP A 87 6.13 -12.78 6.14
N ALA A 88 5.34 -13.85 6.22
CA ALA A 88 5.44 -14.97 5.27
C ALA A 88 5.07 -14.56 3.84
N GLU A 89 4.03 -13.73 3.66
CA GLU A 89 3.65 -13.20 2.35
C GLU A 89 4.69 -12.22 1.81
N ALA A 90 5.30 -11.41 2.68
CA ALA A 90 6.42 -10.54 2.32
C ALA A 90 7.61 -11.37 1.83
N ASP A 91 7.97 -12.43 2.56
CA ASP A 91 9.05 -13.35 2.20
C ASP A 91 8.76 -14.05 0.87
N ASP A 92 7.51 -14.46 0.61
CA ASP A 92 7.10 -15.06 -0.65
C ASP A 92 7.21 -14.09 -1.83
N LEU A 93 6.84 -12.81 -1.66
CA LEU A 93 7.06 -11.77 -2.68
C LEU A 93 8.54 -11.55 -2.94
N MET A 94 9.33 -11.39 -1.87
CA MET A 94 10.76 -11.14 -1.98
C MET A 94 11.50 -12.34 -2.60
N ALA A 95 11.07 -13.56 -2.34
CA ALA A 95 11.64 -14.76 -2.95
C ALA A 95 11.11 -15.05 -4.36
N GLY A 96 10.15 -14.27 -4.87
CA GLY A 96 9.51 -14.49 -6.16
C GLY A 96 8.57 -15.72 -6.20
N ARG A 97 8.19 -16.26 -5.03
CA ARG A 97 7.20 -17.34 -4.92
C ARG A 97 5.78 -16.83 -5.07
N LEU A 98 5.55 -15.56 -4.72
CA LEU A 98 4.33 -14.83 -5.04
C LEU A 98 4.60 -13.82 -6.16
N SER A 99 3.81 -13.88 -7.23
CA SER A 99 3.87 -12.93 -8.34
C SER A 99 3.32 -11.56 -7.92
N PRO A 100 3.93 -10.43 -8.36
CA PRO A 100 3.41 -9.08 -8.12
C PRO A 100 1.95 -8.89 -8.55
N HIS A 101 1.55 -9.45 -9.70
CA HIS A 101 0.17 -9.40 -10.22
C HIS A 101 -0.85 -10.17 -9.36
N ARG A 102 -0.38 -10.98 -8.40
CA ARG A 102 -1.23 -11.75 -7.49
C ARG A 102 -1.37 -11.12 -6.11
N VAL A 103 -0.70 -10.01 -5.82
CA VAL A 103 -0.77 -9.30 -4.53
C VAL A 103 -2.22 -8.96 -4.16
N GLY A 104 -3.03 -8.51 -5.12
CA GLY A 104 -4.42 -8.16 -4.87
C GLY A 104 -5.31 -9.29 -4.34
N ALA A 105 -4.94 -10.55 -4.60
CA ALA A 105 -5.66 -11.70 -4.07
C ALA A 105 -5.47 -11.87 -2.54
N LEU A 106 -4.39 -11.33 -1.97
CA LEU A 106 -4.14 -11.36 -0.53
C LEU A 106 -5.10 -10.46 0.25
N GLY A 107 -5.81 -9.54 -0.43
CA GLY A 107 -6.71 -8.57 0.20
C GLY A 107 -7.98 -9.17 0.81
N HIS A 108 -8.28 -10.44 0.57
CA HIS A 108 -9.46 -11.09 1.14
C HIS A 108 -9.50 -10.97 2.68
N GLY A 109 -10.55 -10.32 3.20
CA GLY A 109 -10.74 -10.09 4.63
C GLY A 109 -9.86 -9.00 5.24
N ARG A 110 -9.22 -8.16 4.40
CA ARG A 110 -8.32 -7.08 4.84
C ARG A 110 -8.78 -5.75 4.27
N ARG A 111 -8.47 -4.66 4.99
CA ARG A 111 -8.52 -3.32 4.42
C ARG A 111 -7.20 -2.98 3.74
N HIS A 112 -7.25 -2.16 2.69
CA HIS A 112 -6.08 -1.59 2.05
C HIS A 112 -6.26 -0.08 1.89
N LEU A 113 -5.17 0.66 2.01
CA LEU A 113 -5.15 2.10 1.84
C LEU A 113 -5.05 2.40 0.36
N GLN A 114 -6.02 3.14 -0.17
CA GLN A 114 -6.09 3.51 -1.57
C GLN A 114 -5.78 5.00 -1.74
N SER A 115 -5.03 5.34 -2.78
CA SER A 115 -4.79 6.70 -3.25
C SER A 115 -4.99 6.74 -4.75
N ASP A 116 -6.05 7.42 -5.18
CA ASP A 116 -6.41 7.54 -6.59
C ASP A 116 -6.23 8.98 -7.04
N TRP A 117 -5.53 9.16 -8.15
CA TRP A 117 -5.39 10.44 -8.82
C TRP A 117 -5.69 10.29 -10.32
N PRO A 118 -6.97 10.20 -10.70
CA PRO A 118 -7.38 10.20 -12.10
C PRO A 118 -6.97 11.49 -12.80
N SER A 119 -6.77 11.44 -14.12
CA SER A 119 -6.34 12.57 -14.96
C SER A 119 -7.13 13.87 -14.74
N GLU A 120 -8.46 13.73 -14.58
CA GLU A 120 -9.40 14.86 -14.45
C GLU A 120 -9.56 15.34 -12.99
N ALA A 121 -8.86 14.76 -12.02
CA ALA A 121 -9.04 15.06 -10.61
C ALA A 121 -8.14 16.23 -10.15
N ASP A 122 -8.74 17.25 -9.57
CA ASP A 122 -8.04 18.41 -8.99
C ASP A 122 -7.04 18.02 -7.87
N LYS A 123 -7.33 16.92 -7.15
CA LYS A 123 -6.50 16.39 -6.07
C LYS A 123 -6.70 14.88 -5.93
N PRO A 124 -5.70 14.14 -5.40
CA PRO A 124 -5.85 12.73 -5.12
C PRO A 124 -6.92 12.49 -4.03
N SER A 125 -7.71 11.44 -4.21
CA SER A 125 -8.60 10.91 -3.19
C SER A 125 -7.90 9.78 -2.43
N VAL A 126 -8.09 9.75 -1.11
CA VAL A 126 -7.42 8.81 -0.21
C VAL A 126 -8.45 8.21 0.75
N TYR A 127 -8.54 6.89 0.77
CA TYR A 127 -9.59 6.19 1.51
C TYR A 127 -9.17 4.76 1.86
N TRP A 128 -9.88 4.17 2.83
CA TRP A 128 -9.80 2.74 3.08
C TRP A 128 -10.82 2.01 2.21
N ASP A 129 -10.36 0.97 1.54
CA ASP A 129 -11.22 -0.01 0.88
C ASP A 129 -10.88 -1.41 1.42
N SER A 130 -11.57 -2.46 0.96
CA SER A 130 -11.41 -3.81 1.51
C SER A 130 -11.63 -4.91 0.49
N GLY A 131 -10.98 -6.05 0.75
CA GLY A 131 -11.13 -7.23 -0.08
C GLY A 131 -10.09 -7.29 -1.20
N VAL A 132 -10.41 -8.10 -2.20
CA VAL A 132 -9.52 -8.33 -3.35
C VAL A 132 -9.57 -7.16 -4.30
N PHE A 133 -8.42 -6.82 -4.88
CA PHE A 133 -8.30 -5.77 -5.90
C PHE A 133 -7.51 -6.29 -7.10
N GLU A 134 -7.68 -5.62 -8.24
CA GLU A 134 -6.94 -5.94 -9.46
C GLU A 134 -5.57 -5.25 -9.45
N VAL A 135 -4.52 -5.98 -9.76
CA VAL A 135 -3.18 -5.41 -9.98
C VAL A 135 -2.94 -5.36 -11.47
N ARG A 136 -2.86 -4.14 -12.03
CA ARG A 136 -2.67 -3.90 -13.45
C ARG A 136 -1.43 -3.06 -13.68
N GLU A 137 -0.69 -3.42 -14.72
CA GLU A 137 0.28 -2.53 -15.33
C GLU A 137 -0.45 -1.42 -16.07
N GLY A 138 0.07 -0.20 -15.97
CA GLY A 138 -0.44 0.94 -16.72
C GLY A 138 0.29 1.01 -18.06
N TYR A 139 -0.47 1.25 -19.12
CA TYR A 139 0.00 1.39 -20.49
C TYR A 139 -0.66 2.60 -21.13
#